data_AF-A0A1G6Q4U5-F1
#
_entry.id   AF-A0A1G6Q4U5-F1
#
_cell.length_a   1.000
_cell.length_b   1.000
_cell.length_c   1.000
_cell.angle_alpha   90.00
_cell.angle_beta   90.00
_cell.angle_gamma   90.00
#
_symmetry.space_group_name_H-M   'P 1'
#
loop_
_entity.id
_entity.type
_entity.pdbx_description
1 polymer ?
#
loop_
_entity_poly.entity_id
_entity_poly.type
_entity_poly.pdbx_seq_one_letter_code
_entity_poly.pdbx_strand_id
1 'polypeptide(L)'
;CEEEFCIPFPEELLDPDQKREAQLGYLNTHGASEFVSMIREMMTTPGLTMGDWAEINRLVNQIYLQQRGKFMMAIFSPENLATLLSFGLYNNAISTSVRQAFFKVLAKYATKNVGRGFNTFQAFKNAFGSAGPGKQWHHIVSQRASNISKFGADKIHNSKNLVKIKGGFSGSFHSRITAFYNSKSPMGINTGGKTFGEWVSQKSFQDQMLWGLKVMDLVK
;
A
#
# COMPACT_ATOMS: atom_id res chain seq x y z
N CYS A 1 24.02 -12.05 -9.67
CA CYS A 1 22.73 -12.15 -8.98
C CYS A 1 22.82 -13.35 -8.06
N GLU A 2 22.59 -13.19 -6.76
CA GLU A 2 22.67 -14.30 -5.79
C GLU A 2 21.41 -15.18 -5.86
N GLU A 3 21.66 -16.48 -5.77
CA GLU A 3 20.78 -17.60 -6.10
C GLU A 3 19.79 -17.88 -4.96
N GLU A 4 18.56 -17.33 -5.00
CA GLU A 4 17.39 -17.99 -4.34
C GLU A 4 16.01 -17.40 -4.69
N PHE A 5 15.91 -16.27 -5.41
CA PHE A 5 14.61 -15.62 -5.69
C PHE A 5 14.47 -15.09 -7.13
N CYS A 6 14.95 -15.82 -8.13
CA CYS A 6 14.61 -15.52 -9.53
C CYS A 6 13.24 -16.11 -9.89
N ILE A 7 12.17 -15.47 -9.42
CA ILE A 7 10.90 -15.54 -10.15
C ILE A 7 11.18 -14.83 -11.48
N PRO A 8 11.03 -15.48 -12.66
CA PRO A 8 11.14 -14.77 -13.93
C PRO A 8 10.22 -13.56 -13.89
N PHE A 9 10.66 -12.44 -14.46
CA PHE A 9 9.84 -11.24 -14.57
C PHE A 9 8.44 -11.66 -15.08
N PRO A 10 7.34 -11.37 -14.35
CA PRO A 10 6.01 -11.91 -14.68
C PRO A 10 5.57 -11.70 -16.14
N GLU A 11 6.19 -10.76 -16.84
CA GLU A 11 6.00 -10.46 -18.24
C GLU A 11 6.44 -11.58 -19.19
N GLU A 12 7.44 -12.38 -18.81
CA GLU A 12 8.04 -13.46 -19.61
C GLU A 12 7.23 -14.76 -19.55
N LEU A 13 6.28 -14.85 -18.61
CA LEU A 13 5.40 -16.01 -18.46
C LEU A 13 4.31 -16.03 -19.56
N LEU A 14 4.25 -17.13 -20.30
CA LEU A 14 3.26 -17.37 -21.36
C LEU A 14 1.96 -17.98 -20.81
N ASP A 15 2.05 -18.78 -19.75
CA ASP A 15 0.88 -19.35 -19.11
C ASP A 15 0.13 -18.27 -18.31
N PRO A 16 -1.16 -18.03 -18.61
CA PRO A 16 -1.90 -16.92 -18.02
C PRO A 16 -2.14 -17.09 -16.51
N ASP A 17 -2.20 -18.32 -16.02
CA ASP A 17 -2.42 -18.60 -14.59
C ASP A 17 -1.13 -18.40 -13.81
N GLN A 18 0.00 -18.93 -14.28
CA GLN A 18 1.32 -18.69 -13.70
C GLN A 18 1.65 -17.19 -13.70
N LYS A 19 1.35 -16.50 -14.80
CA LYS A 19 1.52 -15.05 -14.91
C LYS A 19 0.70 -14.30 -13.88
N ARG A 20 -0.60 -14.62 -13.76
CA ARG A 20 -1.48 -13.99 -12.76
C ARG A 20 -0.95 -14.22 -11.35
N GLU A 21 -0.57 -15.45 -10.99
CA GLU A 21 -0.07 -15.75 -9.64
C GLU A 21 1.25 -15.04 -9.34
N ALA A 22 2.16 -14.93 -10.31
CA ALA A 22 3.40 -14.16 -10.16
C ALA A 22 3.12 -12.65 -9.94
N GLN A 23 2.17 -12.08 -10.70
CA GLN A 23 1.76 -10.68 -10.54
C GLN A 23 1.07 -10.43 -9.19
N LEU A 24 0.17 -11.32 -8.78
CA LEU A 24 -0.47 -11.26 -7.46
C LEU A 24 0.55 -11.43 -6.33
N GLY A 25 1.55 -12.31 -6.51
CA GLY A 25 2.66 -12.47 -5.57
C GLY A 25 3.44 -11.17 -5.38
N TYR A 26 3.84 -10.53 -6.48
CA TYR A 26 4.48 -9.21 -6.46
C TYR A 26 3.60 -8.17 -5.76
N LEU A 27 2.34 -8.02 -6.17
CA LEU A 27 1.41 -7.06 -5.60
C LEU A 27 1.20 -7.30 -4.09
N ASN A 28 1.16 -8.55 -3.65
CA ASN A 28 0.97 -8.89 -2.25
C ASN A 28 2.14 -8.41 -1.37
N THR A 29 3.37 -8.53 -1.85
CA THR A 29 4.57 -8.10 -1.10
C THR A 29 4.88 -6.60 -1.26
N HIS A 30 4.27 -5.92 -2.24
CA HIS A 30 4.54 -4.52 -2.57
C HIS A 30 3.39 -3.56 -2.24
N GLY A 31 2.55 -3.92 -1.26
CA GLY A 31 1.56 -3.00 -0.68
C GLY A 31 0.17 -3.04 -1.29
N ALA A 32 -0.09 -4.05 -2.13
CA ALA A 32 -1.39 -4.29 -2.75
C ALA A 32 -2.06 -5.59 -2.26
N SER A 33 -1.83 -5.95 -0.99
CA SER A 33 -2.40 -7.18 -0.38
C SER A 33 -3.93 -7.23 -0.39
N GLU A 34 -4.60 -6.08 -0.28
CA GLU A 34 -6.05 -5.97 -0.26
C GLU A 34 -6.66 -6.20 -1.66
N PHE A 35 -5.95 -5.81 -2.71
CA PHE A 35 -6.33 -6.05 -4.10
C PHE A 35 -6.16 -7.52 -4.40
N VAL A 36 -5.04 -8.10 -3.97
CA VAL A 36 -4.82 -9.55 -4.08
C VAL A 36 -5.94 -10.31 -3.38
N SER A 37 -6.32 -9.88 -2.17
CA SER A 37 -7.44 -10.48 -1.44
C SER A 37 -8.78 -10.32 -2.17
N MET A 38 -9.04 -9.13 -2.73
CA MET A 38 -10.24 -8.85 -3.52
C MET A 38 -10.30 -9.72 -4.79
N ILE A 39 -9.21 -9.81 -5.55
CA ILE A 39 -9.10 -10.65 -6.75
C ILE A 39 -9.29 -12.12 -6.41
N ARG A 40 -8.61 -12.61 -5.36
CA ARG A 40 -8.75 -14.00 -4.90
C ARG A 40 -10.19 -14.32 -4.49
N GLU A 41 -10.87 -13.42 -3.79
CA GLU A 41 -12.28 -13.60 -3.45
C GLU A 41 -13.17 -13.59 -4.69
N MET A 42 -12.93 -12.68 -5.63
CA MET A 42 -13.66 -12.64 -6.91
C MET A 42 -13.46 -13.91 -7.75
N MET A 43 -12.26 -14.49 -7.75
CA MET A 43 -11.94 -15.74 -8.43
C MET A 43 -12.68 -16.96 -7.86
N THR A 44 -13.26 -16.86 -6.66
CA THR A 44 -14.10 -17.93 -6.09
C THR A 44 -15.57 -17.86 -6.55
N THR A 45 -15.92 -16.88 -7.39
CA THR A 45 -17.29 -16.75 -7.93
C THR A 45 -17.67 -18.02 -8.69
N PRO A 46 -18.78 -18.68 -8.37
CA PRO A 46 -19.23 -19.84 -9.13
C PRO A 46 -19.54 -19.49 -10.58
N GLY A 47 -19.14 -20.36 -11.52
CA GLY A 47 -19.51 -20.23 -12.93
C GLY A 47 -18.72 -19.18 -13.74
N LEU A 48 -17.49 -18.86 -13.34
CA LEU A 48 -16.60 -18.01 -14.15
C LEU A 48 -16.37 -18.62 -15.53
N THR A 49 -16.66 -17.83 -16.56
CA THR A 49 -16.39 -18.20 -17.95
C THR A 49 -14.92 -17.98 -18.29
N MET A 50 -14.45 -18.56 -19.41
CA MET A 50 -13.11 -18.25 -19.93
C MET A 50 -12.93 -16.76 -20.23
N GLY A 51 -14.00 -16.08 -20.67
CA GLY A 51 -13.99 -14.62 -20.90
C GLY A 51 -13.78 -13.85 -19.60
N ASP A 52 -14.47 -14.25 -18.53
CA ASP A 52 -14.29 -13.65 -17.20
C ASP A 52 -12.84 -13.80 -16.71
N TRP A 53 -12.26 -14.99 -16.82
CA TRP A 53 -10.87 -15.24 -16.46
C TRP A 53 -9.89 -14.37 -17.25
N ALA A 54 -10.13 -14.19 -18.56
CA ALA A 54 -9.32 -13.30 -19.39
C ALA A 54 -9.39 -11.84 -18.92
N GLU A 55 -10.58 -11.35 -18.57
CA GLU A 55 -10.75 -9.99 -18.05
C GLU A 55 -10.13 -9.80 -16.66
N ILE A 56 -10.23 -10.80 -15.78
CA ILE A 56 -9.56 -10.79 -14.47
C ILE A 56 -8.04 -10.72 -14.67
N ASN A 57 -7.49 -11.52 -15.59
CA ASN A 57 -6.06 -11.49 -15.92
C ASN A 57 -5.64 -10.12 -16.47
N ARG A 58 -6.46 -9.49 -17.32
CA ARG A 58 -6.21 -8.13 -17.83
C ARG A 58 -6.19 -7.11 -16.71
N LEU A 59 -7.14 -7.16 -15.79
CA LEU A 59 -7.20 -6.27 -14.63
C LEU A 59 -5.96 -6.42 -13.74
N VAL A 60 -5.58 -7.66 -13.39
CA VAL A 60 -4.38 -7.94 -12.59
C VAL A 60 -3.13 -7.41 -13.29
N ASN A 61 -3.00 -7.65 -14.59
CA ASN A 61 -1.88 -7.16 -15.37
C ASN A 61 -1.82 -5.62 -15.43
N GLN A 62 -2.95 -4.94 -15.63
CA GLN A 62 -3.00 -3.47 -15.64
C GLN A 62 -2.57 -2.88 -14.29
N ILE A 63 -3.12 -3.38 -13.20
CA ILE A 63 -2.78 -2.92 -11.84
C ILE A 63 -1.32 -3.23 -11.54
N TYR A 64 -0.85 -4.42 -11.90
CA TYR A 64 0.57 -4.78 -11.78
C TYR A 64 1.46 -3.82 -12.55
N LEU A 65 1.21 -3.55 -13.85
CA LEU A 65 2.03 -2.62 -14.63
C LEU A 65 1.97 -1.18 -14.10
N GLN A 66 0.81 -0.75 -13.59
CA GLN A 66 0.65 0.56 -12.96
C GLN A 66 1.45 0.70 -11.67
N GLN A 67 1.63 -0.40 -10.92
CA GLN A 67 2.33 -0.43 -9.64
C GLN A 67 3.78 -0.93 -9.75
N ARG A 68 4.17 -1.62 -10.83
CA ARG A 68 5.53 -2.15 -11.02
C ARG A 68 6.52 -1.00 -11.05
N GLY A 69 7.49 -1.03 -10.13
CA GLY A 69 8.48 0.04 -9.97
C GLY A 69 7.94 1.33 -9.34
N LYS A 70 6.65 1.38 -9.00
CA LYS A 70 6.08 2.40 -8.13
C LYS A 70 5.91 1.79 -6.74
N PHE A 71 6.64 2.31 -5.77
CA PHE A 71 6.22 2.15 -4.39
C PHE A 71 4.85 2.86 -4.32
N MET A 72 3.72 2.19 -4.15
CA MET A 72 2.41 2.85 -3.97
C MET A 72 1.51 1.94 -3.14
N MET A 73 1.36 2.27 -1.86
CA MET A 73 0.55 1.53 -0.89
C MET A 73 -0.92 1.98 -0.89
N ALA A 74 -1.50 2.13 -2.08
CA ALA A 74 -2.94 2.31 -2.19
C ALA A 74 -3.44 1.74 -3.53
N ILE A 75 -4.04 0.56 -3.47
CA ILE A 75 -4.95 0.03 -4.50
C ILE A 75 -6.11 0.99 -4.76
N PHE A 76 -6.44 1.82 -3.78
CA PHE A 76 -7.43 2.89 -3.91
C PHE A 76 -6.77 4.25 -4.18
N SER A 77 -5.57 4.27 -4.76
CA SER A 77 -5.10 5.50 -5.41
C SER A 77 -6.10 5.88 -6.51
N PRO A 78 -6.25 7.17 -6.83
CA PRO A 78 -7.18 7.62 -7.86
C PRO A 78 -7.00 6.87 -9.19
N GLU A 79 -5.76 6.56 -9.56
CA GLU A 79 -5.42 5.87 -10.82
C GLU A 79 -5.91 4.42 -10.83
N ASN A 80 -5.62 3.68 -9.76
CA ASN A 80 -6.08 2.30 -9.63
C ASN A 80 -7.62 2.24 -9.50
N LEU A 81 -8.24 3.22 -8.83
CA LEU A 81 -9.70 3.29 -8.69
C LEU A 81 -10.39 3.48 -10.04
N ALA A 82 -9.84 4.31 -10.93
CA ALA A 82 -10.38 4.47 -12.28
C ALA A 82 -10.34 3.15 -13.06
N THR A 83 -9.24 2.40 -12.98
CA THR A 83 -9.12 1.06 -13.59
C THR A 83 -10.12 0.07 -12.98
N LEU A 84 -10.27 0.04 -11.66
CA LEU A 84 -11.25 -0.81 -10.97
C LEU A 84 -12.69 -0.49 -11.36
N LEU A 85 -13.08 0.79 -11.34
CA LEU A 85 -14.42 1.21 -11.73
C LEU A 85 -14.68 0.90 -13.21
N SER A 86 -13.69 1.07 -14.08
CA SER A 86 -13.83 0.73 -15.50
C SER A 86 -14.07 -0.76 -15.71
N PHE A 87 -13.40 -1.63 -14.94
CA PHE A 87 -13.66 -3.07 -14.95
C PHE A 87 -15.11 -3.38 -14.57
N GLY A 88 -15.65 -2.79 -13.50
CA GLY A 88 -17.02 -3.07 -13.06
C GLY A 88 -18.12 -2.42 -13.91
N LEU A 89 -17.92 -1.17 -14.34
CA LEU A 89 -18.95 -0.34 -14.97
C LEU A 89 -18.97 -0.43 -16.50
N TYR A 90 -17.80 -0.51 -17.13
CA TYR A 90 -17.66 -0.34 -18.59
C TYR A 90 -17.20 -1.61 -19.31
N ASN A 91 -16.78 -2.64 -18.59
CA ASN A 91 -16.40 -3.90 -19.20
C ASN A 91 -17.64 -4.72 -19.59
N ASN A 92 -17.90 -4.83 -20.89
CA ASN A 92 -19.01 -5.60 -21.44
C ASN A 92 -18.67 -7.09 -21.63
N ALA A 93 -17.39 -7.48 -21.47
CA ALA A 93 -16.95 -8.86 -21.62
C ALA A 93 -17.07 -9.68 -20.33
N ILE A 94 -17.28 -9.05 -19.17
CA ILE A 94 -17.56 -9.74 -17.92
C ILE A 94 -19.04 -10.11 -17.79
N SER A 95 -19.30 -11.29 -17.24
CA SER A 95 -20.65 -11.75 -16.92
C SER A 95 -21.30 -10.93 -15.80
N THR A 96 -22.63 -10.98 -15.73
CA THR A 96 -23.40 -10.34 -14.65
C THR A 96 -22.98 -10.86 -13.27
N SER A 97 -22.69 -12.16 -13.15
CA SER A 97 -22.22 -12.77 -11.90
C SER A 97 -20.88 -12.19 -11.45
N VAL A 98 -19.93 -12.02 -12.37
CA VAL A 98 -18.64 -11.36 -12.07
C VAL A 98 -18.82 -9.90 -11.71
N ARG A 99 -19.68 -9.17 -12.43
CA ARG A 99 -19.96 -7.77 -12.12
C ARG A 99 -20.52 -7.61 -10.71
N GLN A 100 -21.48 -8.46 -10.32
CA GLN A 100 -22.06 -8.45 -8.98
C GLN A 100 -21.03 -8.84 -7.91
N ALA A 101 -20.25 -9.90 -8.16
CA ALA A 101 -19.18 -10.32 -7.27
C ALA A 101 -18.15 -9.20 -7.09
N PHE A 102 -17.72 -8.57 -8.18
CA PHE A 102 -16.80 -7.44 -8.21
C PHE A 102 -17.29 -6.30 -7.32
N PHE A 103 -18.50 -5.78 -7.51
CA PHE A 103 -18.98 -4.66 -6.68
C PHE A 103 -19.15 -5.05 -5.21
N LYS A 104 -19.57 -6.28 -4.92
CA LYS A 104 -19.65 -6.81 -3.55
C LYS A 104 -18.29 -6.85 -2.89
N VAL A 105 -17.26 -7.42 -3.55
CA VAL A 105 -15.91 -7.48 -2.99
C VAL A 105 -15.27 -6.09 -2.94
N LEU A 106 -15.45 -5.26 -3.97
CA LEU A 106 -14.94 -3.89 -4.01
C LEU A 106 -15.46 -3.10 -2.81
N ALA A 107 -16.77 -3.13 -2.55
CA ALA A 107 -17.37 -2.46 -1.40
C ALA A 107 -16.80 -2.98 -0.06
N LYS A 108 -16.66 -4.30 0.08
CA LYS A 108 -16.07 -4.94 1.26
C LYS A 108 -14.64 -4.48 1.51
N TYR A 109 -13.78 -4.47 0.50
CA TYR A 109 -12.37 -4.10 0.64
C TYR A 109 -12.13 -2.59 0.68
N ALA A 110 -12.98 -1.79 0.02
CA ALA A 110 -12.98 -0.33 0.15
C ALA A 110 -13.35 0.09 1.58
N THR A 111 -14.34 -0.56 2.19
CA THR A 111 -14.79 -0.27 3.56
C THR A 111 -13.87 -0.87 4.63
N LYS A 112 -13.24 -2.03 4.38
CA LYS A 112 -12.18 -2.61 5.23
C LYS A 112 -10.98 -1.65 5.42
N ASN A 113 -10.83 -0.68 4.53
CA ASN A 113 -9.77 0.33 4.56
C ASN A 113 -10.15 1.67 5.17
N VAL A 114 -11.35 1.81 5.73
CA VAL A 114 -11.71 2.99 6.52
C VAL A 114 -10.95 2.92 7.85
N GLY A 115 -9.77 3.53 7.89
CA GLY A 115 -9.00 3.66 9.11
C GLY A 115 -9.73 4.52 10.13
N ARG A 116 -9.60 4.18 11.41
CA ARG A 116 -10.20 4.95 12.49
C ARG A 116 -9.28 6.13 12.82
N GLY A 117 -9.76 7.35 12.57
CA GLY A 117 -9.09 8.59 12.95
C GLY A 117 -9.33 8.92 14.42
N PHE A 118 -8.37 9.59 15.04
CA PHE A 118 -8.45 10.02 16.44
C PHE A 118 -7.99 11.47 16.58
N ASN A 119 -8.58 12.20 17.53
CA ASN A 119 -8.18 13.58 17.79
C ASN A 119 -6.79 13.70 18.45
N THR A 120 -6.30 12.62 19.08
CA THR A 120 -4.96 12.58 19.69
C THR A 120 -4.36 11.18 19.57
N PHE A 121 -3.03 11.11 19.58
CA PHE A 121 -2.32 9.83 19.65
C PHE A 121 -2.61 9.06 20.95
N GLN A 122 -2.92 9.77 22.05
CA GLN A 122 -3.32 9.12 23.29
C GLN A 122 -4.69 8.43 23.15
N ALA A 123 -5.66 9.06 22.48
CA ALA A 123 -6.95 8.42 22.19
C ALA A 123 -6.79 7.17 21.32
N PHE A 124 -5.88 7.22 20.33
CA PHE A 124 -5.51 6.02 19.56
C PHE A 124 -4.95 4.92 20.47
N LYS A 125 -3.97 5.22 21.33
CA LYS A 125 -3.36 4.24 22.25
C LYS A 125 -4.38 3.68 23.26
N ASN A 126 -5.34 4.48 23.71
CA ASN A 126 -6.41 3.99 24.58
C ASN A 126 -7.29 2.95 23.88
N ALA A 127 -7.53 3.11 22.58
CA ALA A 127 -8.35 2.19 21.79
C ALA A 127 -7.58 0.96 21.28
N PHE A 128 -6.29 1.09 20.95
CA PHE A 128 -5.48 0.03 20.32
C PHE A 128 -4.41 -0.59 21.23
N GLY A 129 -4.22 -0.05 22.43
CA GLY A 129 -3.20 -0.47 23.37
C GLY A 129 -1.77 -0.06 22.98
N SER A 130 -0.81 -0.60 23.71
CA SER A 130 0.61 -0.42 23.40
C SER A 130 1.02 -1.20 22.14
N ALA A 131 2.18 -0.87 21.57
CA ALA A 131 2.70 -1.61 20.42
C ALA A 131 3.16 -3.04 20.76
N GLY A 132 3.22 -3.38 22.06
CA GLY A 132 3.74 -4.63 22.60
C GLY A 132 5.24 -4.56 22.92
N PRO A 133 5.78 -5.58 23.61
CA PRO A 133 7.19 -5.63 24.02
C PRO A 133 8.15 -5.50 22.83
N GLY A 134 9.21 -4.69 22.99
CA GLY A 134 10.26 -4.47 21.98
C GLY A 134 9.80 -3.74 20.71
N LYS A 135 8.58 -3.19 20.71
CA LYS A 135 7.99 -2.48 19.57
C LYS A 135 7.50 -1.08 19.97
N GLN A 136 7.40 -0.22 18.97
CA GLN A 136 6.80 1.11 19.07
C GLN A 136 5.80 1.31 17.94
N TRP A 137 4.78 2.11 18.21
CA TRP A 137 3.88 2.64 17.20
C TRP A 137 4.61 3.73 16.44
N HIS A 138 4.71 3.55 15.12
CA HIS A 138 5.36 4.49 14.22
C HIS A 138 4.32 5.12 13.30
N HIS A 139 4.35 6.45 13.21
CA HIS A 139 3.55 7.20 12.26
C HIS A 139 4.29 7.25 10.92
N ILE A 140 3.68 6.71 9.86
CA ILE A 140 4.27 6.72 8.51
C ILE A 140 4.38 8.17 7.99
N VAL A 141 3.28 8.92 8.09
CA VAL A 141 3.26 10.38 7.96
C VAL A 141 3.46 10.99 9.34
N SER A 142 4.55 11.73 9.50
CA SER A 142 4.99 12.28 10.79
C SER A 142 3.91 13.08 11.52
N GLN A 143 3.79 12.85 12.83
CA GLN A 143 2.89 13.57 13.75
C GLN A 143 3.35 14.98 14.15
N ARG A 144 4.24 15.61 13.38
CA ARG A 144 4.69 16.99 13.65
C ARG A 144 3.52 17.97 13.61
N ALA A 145 3.59 19.03 14.41
CA ALA A 145 2.55 20.05 14.49
C ALA A 145 2.16 20.64 13.11
N SER A 146 3.14 20.83 12.23
CA SER A 146 2.90 21.30 10.85
C SER A 146 2.04 20.33 10.04
N ASN A 147 2.24 19.02 10.17
CA ASN A 147 1.44 18.01 9.50
C ASN A 147 0.05 17.88 10.12
N ILE A 148 -0.07 17.96 11.45
CA ILE A 148 -1.37 17.98 12.14
C ILE A 148 -2.18 19.19 11.68
N SER A 149 -1.57 20.37 11.61
CA SER A 149 -2.23 21.58 11.11
C SER A 149 -2.62 21.48 9.64
N LYS A 150 -1.80 20.82 8.80
CA LYS A 150 -2.03 20.71 7.35
C LYS A 150 -3.07 19.66 6.99
N PHE A 151 -3.11 18.54 7.72
CA PHE A 151 -3.88 17.35 7.32
C PHE A 151 -5.01 16.99 8.29
N GLY A 152 -5.04 17.57 9.49
CA GLY A 152 -5.96 17.21 10.55
C GLY A 152 -5.42 16.09 11.45
N ALA A 153 -5.80 16.15 12.72
CA ALA A 153 -5.39 15.17 13.72
C ALA A 153 -5.95 13.76 13.40
N ASP A 154 -7.16 13.68 12.85
CA ASP A 154 -7.84 12.44 12.47
C ASP A 154 -7.08 11.65 11.40
N LYS A 155 -6.45 12.33 10.43
CA LYS A 155 -5.60 11.70 9.41
C LYS A 155 -4.24 11.30 9.95
N ILE A 156 -3.64 12.12 10.81
CA ILE A 156 -2.34 11.84 11.40
C ILE A 156 -2.43 10.68 12.39
N HIS A 157 -3.35 10.74 13.34
CA HIS A 157 -3.58 9.67 14.32
C HIS A 157 -4.59 8.66 13.79
N ASN A 158 -4.44 8.26 12.53
CA ASN A 158 -5.28 7.26 11.92
C ASN A 158 -4.65 5.86 12.05
N SER A 159 -5.46 4.84 12.29
CA SER A 159 -4.97 3.44 12.34
C SER A 159 -4.29 2.97 11.04
N LYS A 160 -4.53 3.65 9.91
CA LYS A 160 -3.85 3.37 8.62
C LYS A 160 -2.55 4.15 8.43
N ASN A 161 -2.29 5.17 9.26
CA ASN A 161 -1.03 5.89 9.29
C ASN A 161 -0.06 5.34 10.36
N LEU A 162 -0.46 4.28 11.08
CA LEU A 162 0.24 3.76 12.24
C LEU A 162 0.60 2.29 12.06
N VAL A 163 1.86 1.96 12.34
CA VAL A 163 2.39 0.60 12.21
C VAL A 163 3.24 0.24 13.42
N LYS A 164 3.19 -1.03 13.85
CA LYS A 164 4.03 -1.55 14.94
C LYS A 164 5.39 -1.97 14.37
N ILE A 165 6.47 -1.35 14.83
CA ILE A 165 7.83 -1.68 14.39
C ILE A 165 8.79 -1.89 15.56
N LYS A 166 9.89 -2.62 15.32
CA LYS A 166 10.93 -2.85 16.33
C LYS A 166 11.53 -1.50 16.76
N GLY A 167 11.51 -1.22 18.07
CA GLY A 167 11.82 0.10 18.61
C GLY A 167 12.28 0.05 20.06
N GLY A 168 12.70 1.20 20.60
CA GLY A 168 13.05 1.37 22.01
C GLY A 168 14.50 1.06 22.38
N PHE A 169 15.40 0.85 21.42
CA PHE A 169 16.85 0.68 21.66
C PHE A 169 17.66 1.25 20.48
N SER A 170 18.95 1.54 20.70
CA SER A 170 19.83 2.07 19.65
C SER A 170 20.04 1.05 18.53
N GLY A 171 19.99 1.49 17.27
CA GLY A 171 20.07 0.61 16.11
C GLY A 171 18.80 -0.16 15.78
N SER A 172 17.69 0.07 16.51
CA SER A 172 16.40 -0.51 16.17
C SER A 172 15.90 -0.02 14.79
N PHE A 173 14.94 -0.74 14.21
CA PHE A 173 14.31 -0.32 12.96
C PHE A 173 13.74 1.10 13.05
N HIS A 174 13.05 1.42 14.16
CA HIS A 174 12.59 2.79 14.44
C HIS A 174 13.73 3.85 14.46
N SER A 175 14.89 3.55 15.05
CA SER A 175 16.00 4.51 15.09
C SER A 175 16.66 4.70 13.73
N ARG A 176 16.75 3.64 12.91
CA ARG A 176 17.25 3.72 11.52
C ARG A 176 16.37 4.62 10.64
N ILE A 177 15.05 4.48 10.75
CA ILE A 177 14.10 5.40 10.08
C ILE A 177 14.33 6.83 10.54
N THR A 178 14.46 7.04 11.86
CA THR A 178 14.71 8.38 12.42
C THR A 178 16.00 9.00 11.89
N ALA A 179 17.09 8.23 11.82
CA ALA A 179 18.36 8.67 11.26
C ALA A 179 18.24 9.06 9.78
N PHE A 180 17.50 8.28 8.98
CA PHE A 180 17.23 8.60 7.58
C PHE A 180 16.53 9.95 7.43
N TYR A 181 15.46 10.19 8.20
CA TYR A 181 14.70 11.44 8.15
C TYR A 181 15.51 12.67 8.58
N ASN A 182 16.51 12.50 9.46
CA ASN A 182 17.39 13.57 9.91
C ASN A 182 18.62 13.78 9.00
N SER A 183 18.84 12.90 8.03
CA SER A 183 19.98 13.00 7.11
C SER A 183 19.72 14.04 6.01
N LYS A 184 20.77 14.75 5.61
CA LYS A 184 20.78 15.56 4.39
C LYS A 184 21.10 14.66 3.20
N SER A 185 20.29 14.75 2.14
CA SER A 185 20.46 13.98 0.91
C SER A 185 20.71 12.46 1.09
N PRO A 186 19.90 11.74 1.91
CA PRO A 186 20.10 10.31 2.08
C PRO A 186 19.94 9.58 0.74
N MET A 187 20.84 8.63 0.47
CA MET A 187 20.83 7.81 -0.76
C MET A 187 20.81 8.63 -2.06
N GLY A 188 21.44 9.82 -2.07
CA GLY A 188 21.51 10.67 -3.26
C GLY A 188 20.22 11.44 -3.60
N ILE A 189 19.21 11.42 -2.71
CA ILE A 189 17.97 12.19 -2.91
C ILE A 189 18.28 13.68 -2.76
N ASN A 190 18.13 14.47 -3.83
CA ASN A 190 18.33 15.92 -3.74
C ASN A 190 17.23 16.58 -2.90
N THR A 191 17.56 16.92 -1.65
CA THR A 191 16.67 17.59 -0.70
C THR A 191 16.83 19.12 -0.71
N GLY A 192 17.67 19.67 -1.60
CA GLY A 192 17.96 21.11 -1.65
C GLY A 192 18.60 21.64 -0.36
N GLY A 193 19.47 20.85 0.26
CA GLY A 193 20.18 21.21 1.50
C GLY A 193 19.39 20.99 2.81
N LYS A 194 18.10 20.66 2.72
CA LYS A 194 17.23 20.33 3.85
C LYS A 194 17.48 18.88 4.33
N THR A 195 17.11 18.56 5.56
CA THR A 195 16.95 17.15 5.95
C THR A 195 15.85 16.50 5.12
N PHE A 196 15.90 15.18 4.97
CA PHE A 196 14.85 14.45 4.26
C PHE A 196 13.46 14.70 4.87
N GLY A 197 13.36 14.77 6.20
CA GLY A 197 12.12 15.05 6.91
C GLY A 197 11.55 16.44 6.64
N GLU A 198 12.39 17.47 6.52
CA GLU A 198 11.95 18.83 6.13
C GLU A 198 11.54 18.91 4.65
N TRP A 199 12.26 18.20 3.79
CA TRP A 199 11.93 18.12 2.37
C TRP A 199 10.60 17.42 2.14
N VAL A 200 10.37 16.27 2.79
CA VAL A 200 9.14 15.50 2.62
C VAL A 200 7.93 16.20 3.25
N SER A 201 8.10 16.97 4.33
CA SER A 201 6.98 17.67 4.99
C SER A 201 6.29 18.73 4.12
N GLN A 202 6.95 19.16 3.03
CA GLN A 202 6.35 20.11 2.08
C GLN A 202 5.33 19.45 1.13
N LYS A 203 5.37 18.12 1.00
CA LYS A 203 4.57 17.37 0.03
C LYS A 203 3.13 17.13 0.50
N SER A 204 2.30 16.54 -0.37
CA SER A 204 0.95 16.09 -0.04
C SER A 204 0.98 14.96 1.00
N PHE A 205 -0.16 14.66 1.63
CA PHE A 205 -0.26 13.54 2.57
C PHE A 205 0.11 12.21 1.89
N GLN A 206 -0.40 12.01 0.67
CA GLN A 206 -0.17 10.82 -0.14
C GLN A 206 1.31 10.65 -0.47
N ASP A 207 1.99 11.73 -0.85
CA ASP A 207 3.44 11.69 -1.09
C ASP A 207 4.22 11.41 0.19
N GLN A 208 3.83 12.00 1.32
CA GLN A 208 4.50 11.73 2.59
C GLN A 208 4.31 10.28 3.03
N MET A 209 3.11 9.72 2.87
CA MET A 209 2.78 8.32 3.15
C MET A 209 3.66 7.41 2.29
N LEU A 210 3.73 7.73 1.00
CA LEU A 210 4.55 7.02 0.05
C LEU A 210 6.03 7.00 0.46
N TRP A 211 6.59 8.19 0.69
CA TRP A 211 7.99 8.30 1.10
C TRP A 211 8.25 7.61 2.43
N GLY A 212 7.34 7.67 3.40
CA GLY A 212 7.50 6.98 4.68
C GLY A 212 7.62 5.47 4.53
N LEU A 213 6.76 4.87 3.71
CA LEU A 213 6.83 3.43 3.46
C LEU A 213 8.08 3.05 2.65
N LYS A 214 8.46 3.87 1.68
CA LYS A 214 9.72 3.67 0.93
C LYS A 214 10.94 3.72 1.85
N VAL A 215 11.00 4.69 2.77
CA VAL A 215 12.08 4.78 3.76
C VAL A 215 12.09 3.55 4.65
N MET A 216 10.92 3.14 5.15
CA MET A 216 10.81 1.91 5.93
C MET A 216 11.39 0.71 5.19
N ASP A 217 11.19 0.58 3.89
CA ASP A 217 11.75 -0.51 3.10
C ASP A 217 13.26 -0.41 2.90
N LEU A 218 13.76 0.79 2.57
CA LEU A 218 15.19 1.06 2.34
C LEU A 218 16.05 0.85 3.60
N VAL A 219 15.45 0.95 4.79
CA VAL A 219 16.16 0.85 6.07
C VAL A 219 15.75 -0.36 6.90
N LYS A 220 15.07 -1.34 6.30
CA LYS A 220 14.87 -2.67 6.93
C LYS A 220 16.20 -3.34 7.16
#